data_AF-A0A2W5N6Z9-F1
#
_entry.id   AF-A0A2W5N6Z9-F1
#
_cell.length_a   1.000
_cell.length_b   1.000
_cell.length_c   1.000
_cell.angle_alpha   90.00
_cell.angle_beta   90.00
_cell.angle_gamma   90.00
#
_symmetry.space_group_name_H-M   'P 1'
#
loop_
_entity.id
_entity.type
_entity.pdbx_description
1 polymer ?
#
loop_
_entity_poly.entity_id
_entity_poly.type
_entity_poly.pdbx_seq_one_letter_code
_entity_poly.pdbx_strand_id
1 'polypeptide(L)'
;MPEPGLPSDLSPAERLERFLANPALLARLAREAEGDDPIDWGDLPLDHGAAYELMASQIADMFRGYQRQGLREEEQLLLALGTIVKLATESFVLNQRLLAKRGG
;
A
#
# COMPACT_ATOMS: atom_id res chain seq x y z
N MET A 1 23.16 -7.47 4.38
CA MET A 1 23.23 -6.16 5.04
C MET A 1 21.86 -5.87 5.62
N PRO A 2 21.65 -5.92 6.94
CA PRO A 2 20.38 -5.51 7.54
C PRO A 2 20.20 -3.99 7.44
N GLU A 3 18.99 -3.55 7.09
CA GLU A 3 18.56 -2.14 7.07
C GLU A 3 18.85 -1.45 8.43
N PRO A 4 19.49 -0.28 8.46
CA PRO A 4 19.81 0.41 9.70
C PRO A 4 18.53 0.99 10.35
N GLY A 5 18.15 0.47 11.52
CA GLY A 5 17.12 1.07 12.38
C GLY A 5 16.01 0.14 12.87
N LEU A 6 15.94 -1.10 12.39
CA LEU A 6 15.03 -2.11 12.97
C LEU A 6 15.81 -3.02 13.93
N PRO A 7 15.40 -3.11 15.22
CA PRO A 7 15.97 -4.06 16.16
C PRO A 7 15.95 -5.47 15.54
N SER A 8 17.10 -6.15 15.50
CA SER A 8 17.24 -7.46 14.85
C SER A 8 16.60 -8.61 15.63
N ASP A 9 16.09 -8.32 16.83
CA ASP A 9 15.47 -9.23 17.79
C ASP A 9 13.95 -9.39 17.62
N LEU A 10 13.30 -8.52 16.84
CA LEU A 10 11.86 -8.60 16.60
C LEU A 10 11.52 -9.68 15.57
N SER A 11 10.52 -10.49 15.91
CA SER A 11 9.88 -11.44 15.00
C SER A 11 9.21 -10.72 13.82
N PRO A 12 8.97 -11.42 12.68
CA PRO A 12 8.21 -10.87 11.56
C PRO A 12 6.84 -10.29 11.97
N ALA A 13 6.14 -10.98 12.88
CA ALA A 13 4.87 -10.53 13.47
C ALA A 13 4.98 -9.16 14.14
N GLU A 14 5.96 -9.01 15.04
CA GLU A 14 6.16 -7.78 15.81
C GLU A 14 6.59 -6.61 14.92
N ARG A 15 7.33 -6.90 13.84
CA ARG A 15 7.65 -5.89 12.83
C ARG A 15 6.37 -5.43 12.16
N LEU A 16 5.54 -6.35 11.66
CA LEU A 16 4.28 -6.03 11.01
C LEU A 16 3.36 -5.23 11.94
N GLU A 17 3.20 -5.65 13.19
CA GLU A 17 2.43 -4.92 14.20
C GLU A 17 2.90 -3.47 14.36
N ARG A 18 4.22 -3.27 14.44
CA ARG A 18 4.78 -1.93 14.57
C ARG A 18 4.57 -1.08 13.31
N PHE A 19 4.59 -1.69 12.13
CA PHE A 19 4.22 -1.03 10.88
C PHE A 19 2.73 -0.65 10.88
N LEU A 20 1.85 -1.56 11.28
CA LEU A 20 0.41 -1.30 11.38
C LEU A 20 0.09 -0.23 12.42
N ALA A 21 0.87 -0.13 13.51
CA ALA A 21 0.72 0.91 14.52
C ALA A 21 1.15 2.30 14.04
N ASN A 22 1.89 2.42 12.94
CA ASN A 22 2.36 3.68 12.39
C ASN A 22 2.08 3.81 10.87
N PRO A 23 0.82 4.15 10.49
CA PRO A 23 0.45 4.34 9.09
C PRO A 23 1.24 5.42 8.36
N ALA A 24 1.80 6.41 9.08
CA ALA A 24 2.64 7.43 8.47
C ALA A 24 3.93 6.85 7.85
N LEU A 25 4.43 5.74 8.40
CA LEU A 25 5.55 5.00 7.81
C LEU A 25 5.16 4.36 6.48
N LEU A 26 3.96 3.77 6.38
CA LEU A 26 3.43 3.22 5.14
C LEU A 26 3.22 4.32 4.08
N ALA A 27 2.68 5.47 4.47
CA ALA A 27 2.52 6.63 3.58
C ALA A 27 3.88 7.12 3.04
N ARG A 28 4.90 7.18 3.90
CA ARG A 28 6.26 7.57 3.49
C ARG A 28 6.86 6.57 2.51
N LEU A 29 6.80 5.28 2.82
CA LEU A 29 7.33 4.21 1.95
C LEU A 29 6.63 4.20 0.58
N ALA A 30 5.31 4.41 0.55
CA ALA A 30 4.55 4.48 -0.69
C ALA A 30 4.96 5.69 -1.56
N ARG A 31 5.22 6.84 -0.94
CA ARG A 31 5.75 8.03 -1.63
C ARG A 31 7.18 7.84 -2.13
N GLU A 32 8.02 7.13 -1.39
CA GLU A 32 9.39 6.80 -1.82
C GLU A 32 9.34 5.88 -3.05
N ALA A 33 8.43 4.89 -3.07
CA ALA A 33 8.23 3.98 -4.19
C ALA A 33 7.68 4.68 -5.46
N GLU A 34 6.85 5.73 -5.31
CA GLU A 34 6.37 6.55 -6.44
C GLU A 34 7.51 7.22 -7.20
N GLY A 35 8.65 7.50 -6.56
CA GLY A 35 9.81 8.09 -7.23
C GLY A 35 10.31 7.27 -8.43
N ASP A 36 10.16 5.94 -8.38
CA ASP A 36 10.55 5.03 -9.46
C ASP A 36 9.41 4.75 -10.46
N ASP A 37 8.15 4.87 -10.03
CA ASP A 37 6.93 4.69 -10.84
C ASP A 37 5.87 5.76 -10.49
N PRO A 38 5.91 6.93 -11.15
CA PRO A 38 5.10 8.08 -10.75
C PRO A 38 3.61 7.87 -11.06
N ILE A 39 2.75 8.24 -10.12
CA ILE A 39 1.30 8.21 -10.32
C ILE A 39 0.88 9.44 -11.15
N ASP A 40 0.04 9.24 -12.18
CA ASP A 40 -0.60 10.34 -12.91
C ASP A 40 -1.80 10.86 -12.10
N TRP A 41 -1.56 11.91 -11.31
CA TRP A 41 -2.60 12.58 -10.53
C TRP A 41 -3.53 13.46 -11.38
N GLY A 42 -3.21 13.71 -12.65
CA GLY A 42 -3.97 14.59 -13.54
C GLY A 42 -4.20 15.98 -12.95
N ASP A 43 -5.43 16.49 -13.09
CA ASP A 43 -5.88 17.79 -12.55
C ASP A 43 -6.62 17.65 -11.20
N LEU A 44 -6.43 16.56 -10.47
CA LEU A 44 -7.15 16.33 -9.22
C LEU A 44 -6.76 17.38 -8.16
N PRO A 45 -7.71 18.13 -7.58
CA PRO A 45 -7.43 19.12 -6.55
C PRO A 45 -7.27 18.43 -5.18
N LEU A 46 -6.27 17.56 -5.06
CA LEU A 46 -5.99 16.77 -3.87
C LEU A 46 -4.61 17.11 -3.30
N ASP A 47 -4.51 17.12 -1.98
CA ASP A 47 -3.21 17.06 -1.32
C ASP A 47 -2.71 15.61 -1.38
N HIS A 48 -1.65 15.37 -2.15
CA HIS A 48 -1.12 14.02 -2.37
C HIS A 48 -0.61 13.42 -1.05
N GLY A 49 0.00 14.22 -0.18
CA GLY A 49 0.46 13.77 1.12
C GLY A 49 -0.71 13.29 1.99
N ALA A 50 -1.77 14.09 2.07
CA ALA A 50 -2.98 13.71 2.80
C ALA A 50 -3.66 12.47 2.18
N ALA A 51 -3.63 12.33 0.85
CA ALA A 51 -4.13 11.14 0.17
C ALA A 51 -3.34 9.89 0.57
N TYR A 52 -2.00 9.96 0.58
CA TYR A 52 -1.14 8.87 1.04
C TYR A 52 -1.40 8.49 2.50
N GLU A 53 -1.54 9.47 3.40
CA GLU A 53 -1.84 9.22 4.81
C GLU A 53 -3.20 8.55 5.02
N LEU A 54 -4.22 9.00 4.28
CA LEU A 54 -5.55 8.41 4.31
C LEU A 54 -5.52 6.96 3.83
N MET A 55 -4.89 6.69 2.67
CA MET A 55 -4.80 5.34 2.11
C MET A 55 -4.00 4.42 3.05
N ALA A 56 -2.87 4.88 3.58
CA ALA A 56 -2.07 4.10 4.52
C ALA A 56 -2.85 3.73 5.79
N SER A 57 -3.65 4.66 6.31
CA SER A 57 -4.49 4.41 7.49
C SER A 57 -5.56 3.35 7.21
N GLN A 58 -6.22 3.42 6.05
CA GLN A 58 -7.22 2.43 5.64
C GLN A 58 -6.62 1.02 5.48
N ILE A 59 -5.43 0.92 4.88
CA ILE A 59 -4.74 -0.36 4.72
C ILE A 59 -4.31 -0.92 6.09
N ALA A 60 -3.79 -0.08 6.99
CA ALA A 60 -3.45 -0.53 8.33
C ALA A 60 -4.67 -1.08 9.08
N ASP A 61 -5.82 -0.39 8.99
CA ASP A 61 -7.07 -0.84 9.62
C ASP A 61 -7.62 -2.13 9.01
N MET A 62 -7.44 -2.34 7.70
CA MET A 62 -7.80 -3.60 7.03
C MET A 62 -6.99 -4.77 7.61
N PHE A 63 -5.68 -4.64 7.75
CA PHE A 63 -4.83 -5.69 8.32
C PHE A 63 -5.11 -5.93 9.81
N ARG A 64 -5.34 -4.88 10.60
CA ARG A 64 -5.85 -5.02 11.98
C ARG A 64 -7.19 -5.75 12.02
N GLY A 65 -8.04 -5.57 10.99
CA GLY A 65 -9.25 -6.34 10.78
C GLY A 65 -8.98 -7.84 10.62
N TYR A 66 -8.01 -8.20 9.77
CA TYR A 66 -7.60 -9.60 9.59
C TYR A 66 -7.05 -10.22 10.87
N GLN A 67 -6.23 -9.50 11.63
CA GLN A 67 -5.71 -9.96 12.91
C GLN A 67 -6.83 -10.21 13.93
N ARG A 68 -7.81 -9.29 14.03
CA ARG A 68 -8.99 -9.46 14.90
C ARG A 68 -9.85 -10.67 14.51
N GLN A 69 -9.83 -11.04 13.24
CA GLN A 69 -10.53 -12.24 12.73
C GLN A 69 -9.71 -13.52 12.92
N GLY A 70 -8.50 -13.43 13.46
CA GLY A 70 -7.63 -14.59 13.72
C GLY A 70 -6.94 -15.15 12.49
N LEU A 71 -6.85 -14.37 11.39
CA LEU A 71 -6.13 -14.81 10.20
C LEU A 71 -4.63 -14.92 10.49
N ARG A 72 -4.03 -16.00 10.03
CA ARG A 72 -2.58 -16.22 10.10
C ARG A 72 -1.85 -15.30 9.12
N GLU A 73 -0.57 -15.08 9.35
CA GLU A 73 0.25 -14.18 8.53
C GLU A 73 0.27 -14.58 7.06
N GLU A 74 0.35 -15.88 6.76
CA GLU A 74 0.36 -16.37 5.38
C GLU A 74 -0.97 -16.10 4.67
N GLU A 75 -2.08 -16.14 5.40
CA GLU A 75 -3.43 -15.83 4.89
C GLU A 75 -3.58 -14.33 4.63
N GLN A 76 -3.07 -13.49 5.54
CA GLN A 76 -3.02 -12.05 5.35
C GLN A 76 -2.17 -11.68 4.13
N LEU A 77 -1.01 -12.31 3.97
CA LEU A 77 -0.13 -12.09 2.81
C LEU A 77 -0.82 -12.52 1.51
N LEU A 78 -1.51 -13.66 1.49
CA LEU A 78 -2.25 -14.11 0.32
C LEU A 78 -3.36 -13.11 -0.09
N LEU A 79 -4.11 -12.58 0.89
CA LEU A 79 -5.12 -11.55 0.66
C LEU A 79 -4.50 -10.23 0.17
N ALA A 80 -3.34 -9.85 0.71
CA ALA A 80 -2.60 -8.67 0.28
C ALA A 80 -2.15 -8.80 -1.18
N LEU A 81 -1.56 -9.93 -1.55
CA LEU A 81 -1.14 -10.24 -2.92
C LEU A 81 -2.34 -10.25 -3.88
N GLY A 82 -3.46 -10.87 -3.49
CA GLY A 82 -4.70 -10.83 -4.28
C GLY A 82 -5.21 -9.41 -4.50
N THR A 83 -5.12 -8.56 -3.47
CA THR A 83 -5.48 -7.13 -3.55
C THR A 83 -4.55 -6.36 -4.47
N ILE A 84 -3.24 -6.59 -4.39
CA ILE A 84 -2.24 -5.99 -5.30
C ILE A 84 -2.53 -6.37 -6.75
N VAL A 85 -2.82 -7.66 -7.03
CA VAL A 85 -3.19 -8.12 -8.38
C VAL A 85 -4.47 -7.42 -8.87
N LYS A 86 -5.48 -7.29 -8.02
CA LYS A 86 -6.72 -6.57 -8.36
C LYS A 86 -6.44 -5.11 -8.71
N LEU A 87 -5.69 -4.40 -7.87
CA LEU A 87 -5.32 -3.00 -8.11
C LEU A 87 -4.50 -2.84 -9.39
N ALA A 88 -3.51 -3.69 -9.63
CA ALA A 88 -2.73 -3.69 -10.87
C ALA A 88 -3.61 -3.94 -12.10
N THR A 89 -4.60 -4.84 -11.98
CA THR A 89 -5.57 -5.11 -13.05
C THR A 89 -6.50 -3.91 -13.29
N GLU A 90 -6.98 -3.26 -12.24
CA GLU A 90 -7.79 -2.04 -12.33
C GLU A 90 -7.00 -0.90 -12.99
N SER A 91 -5.76 -0.66 -12.56
CA SER A 91 -4.84 0.30 -13.17
C SER A 91 -4.58 0.00 -14.65
N PHE A 92 -4.33 -1.27 -15.00
CA PHE A 92 -4.18 -1.70 -16.39
C PHE A 92 -5.44 -1.39 -17.22
N VAL A 93 -6.63 -1.79 -16.75
CA VAL A 93 -7.89 -1.54 -17.47
C VAL A 93 -8.18 -0.05 -17.62
N LEU A 94 -7.91 0.76 -16.59
CA LEU A 94 -8.06 2.21 -16.67
C LEU A 94 -7.11 2.82 -17.70
N ASN A 95 -5.84 2.42 -17.71
CA ASN A 95 -4.87 2.87 -18.70
C ASN A 95 -5.29 2.50 -20.13
N GLN A 96 -5.77 1.28 -20.36
CA GLN A 96 -6.29 0.88 -21.67
C GLN A 96 -7.50 1.73 -22.11
N ARG A 97 -8.39 2.08 -21.18
CA ARG A 97 -9.53 2.98 -21.45
C ARG A 97 -9.09 4.40 -21.79
N LEU A 98 -8.07 4.93 -21.11
CA LEU A 98 -7.52 6.26 -21.39
C LEU A 98 -6.87 6.31 -22.77
N LEU A 99 -6.10 5.29 -23.14
CA LEU A 99 -5.51 5.18 -24.48
C LEU A 99 -6.59 5.13 -25.57
N ALA A 100 -7.65 4.35 -25.36
CA ALA A 100 -8.78 4.28 -26.30
C ALA A 100 -9.51 5.63 -26.48
N LYS A 101 -9.63 6.43 -25.41
CA LYS A 101 -10.25 7.77 -25.45
C LYS A 101 -9.36 8.85 -26.09
N ARG A 102 -8.04 8.69 -26.05
CA ARG A 102 -7.08 9.64 -26.64
C ARG A 102 -6.82 9.37 -28.14
N GLY A 103 -7.11 8.16 -28.62
CA GLY A 103 -6.90 7.73 -30.00
C GLY A 103 -8.11 7.83 -30.94
N GLY A 104 -9.25 8.35 -30.48
CA GLY A 104 -10.46 8.59 -31.28
C GLY A 104 -10.95 10.01 -31.11
#